data_AF-A0A819KHC7-F1
#
_entry.id   AF-A0A819KHC7-F1
#
_cell.length_a   1.000
_cell.length_b   1.000
_cell.length_c   1.000
_cell.angle_alpha   90.00
_cell.angle_beta   90.00
_cell.angle_gamma   90.00
#
_symmetry.space_group_name_H-M   'P 1'
#
loop_
_entity.id
_entity.type
_entity.pdbx_description
1 polymer ?
#
loop_
_entity_poly.entity_id
_entity_poly.type
_entity_poly.pdbx_seq_one_letter_code
_entity_poly.pdbx_strand_id
1 'polypeptide(L)'
;MSSAIEILPAINSLRQLDSVFIYSIEEKDENFLDKYSKIIGIFDQQIDLFRSIEENTDLAIKQVESFKFYEKNQKSTRELSKESGSFLWLRLFKDIVLKLPHDEQSKQEMIEKLNEIYRNNNRQLKLIGNFKNEYKSEDAIQWYTGQPFLYKQLNRALCTEDIELLYKFRYFISDLSK
;
A
#
# COMPACT_ATOMS: atom_id res chain seq x y z
N MET A 1 -10.44 29.18 -5.21
CA MET A 1 -9.11 28.63 -4.84
C MET A 1 -8.35 29.34 -3.69
N SER A 2 -8.42 30.66 -3.48
CA SER A 2 -7.55 31.37 -2.48
C SER A 2 -7.62 30.86 -1.03
N SER A 3 -8.80 30.49 -0.52
CA SER A 3 -8.93 30.16 0.90
C SER A 3 -8.36 28.79 1.30
N ALA A 4 -8.29 27.82 0.40
CA ALA A 4 -7.74 26.49 0.72
C ALA A 4 -6.21 26.52 0.82
N ILE A 5 -5.56 27.30 -0.06
CA ILE A 5 -4.09 27.40 -0.17
C ILE A 5 -3.48 27.99 1.11
N GLU A 6 -4.16 28.91 1.78
CA GLU A 6 -3.70 29.55 3.02
C GLU A 6 -3.73 28.61 4.23
N ILE A 7 -4.58 27.57 4.22
CA ILE A 7 -4.79 26.68 5.37
C ILE A 7 -3.85 25.46 5.30
N LEU A 8 -3.39 25.08 4.11
CA LEU A 8 -2.52 23.92 3.88
C LEU A 8 -1.20 23.91 4.70
N PRO A 9 -0.46 25.04 4.83
CA PRO A 9 0.74 25.08 5.67
C PRO A 9 0.44 24.79 7.14
N ALA A 10 -0.67 25.32 7.67
CA ALA A 10 -1.08 25.10 9.04
C ALA A 10 -1.48 23.62 9.27
N ILE A 11 -2.25 23.05 8.34
CA ILE A 11 -2.71 21.65 8.37
C ILE A 11 -1.54 20.66 8.36
N ASN A 12 -0.51 20.90 7.54
CA ASN A 12 0.61 19.98 7.40
C ASN A 12 1.37 19.74 8.72
N SER A 13 1.42 20.77 9.58
CA SER A 13 2.11 20.72 10.87
C SER A 13 1.35 19.96 11.98
N LEU A 14 0.04 19.72 11.80
CA LEU A 14 -0.81 19.13 12.84
C LEU A 14 -0.63 17.62 12.94
N ARG A 15 -0.01 17.12 14.01
CA ARG A 15 0.20 15.67 14.23
C ARG A 15 -1.08 14.84 14.32
N GLN A 16 -2.21 15.47 14.65
CA GLN A 16 -3.51 14.78 14.77
C GLN A 16 -4.14 14.46 13.41
N LEU A 17 -3.61 15.06 12.33
CA LEU A 17 -4.07 14.81 10.98
C LEU A 17 -3.14 13.80 10.32
N ASP A 18 -3.71 12.68 9.93
CA ASP A 18 -3.03 11.62 9.18
C ASP A 18 -3.09 11.89 7.67
N SER A 19 -4.29 12.06 7.15
CA SER A 19 -4.57 12.13 5.71
C SER A 19 -5.52 13.30 5.38
N VAL A 20 -5.28 13.98 4.25
CA VAL A 20 -6.06 15.12 3.74
C VAL A 20 -6.51 14.82 2.31
N PHE A 21 -7.82 14.97 2.07
CA PHE A 21 -8.45 14.78 0.77
C PHE A 21 -9.06 16.11 0.31
N ILE A 22 -8.75 16.54 -0.91
CA ILE A 22 -9.21 17.83 -1.42
C ILE A 22 -10.20 17.59 -2.55
N TYR A 23 -11.41 18.15 -2.45
CA TYR A 23 -12.36 18.15 -3.55
C TYR A 23 -12.34 19.52 -4.24
N SER A 24 -12.02 19.55 -5.54
CA SER A 24 -11.97 20.78 -6.33
C SER A 24 -12.47 20.56 -7.74
N ILE A 25 -13.38 21.42 -8.19
CA ILE A 25 -13.96 21.41 -9.54
C ILE A 25 -13.16 22.32 -10.50
N GLU A 26 -12.34 23.25 -9.98
CA GLU A 26 -11.55 24.20 -10.78
C GLU A 26 -10.11 23.73 -11.05
N GLU A 27 -9.46 24.30 -12.08
CA GLU A 27 -8.13 23.94 -12.60
C GLU A 27 -7.03 23.86 -11.54
N LYS A 28 -6.19 22.81 -11.65
CA LYS A 28 -5.31 22.32 -10.59
C LYS A 28 -3.89 22.88 -10.76
N ASP A 29 -3.38 23.55 -9.74
CA ASP A 29 -1.95 23.83 -9.64
C ASP A 29 -1.27 22.66 -8.88
N GLU A 30 -1.13 21.51 -9.55
CA GLU A 30 -0.61 20.26 -8.98
C GLU A 30 0.78 20.45 -8.33
N ASN A 31 1.59 21.36 -8.88
CA ASN A 31 2.94 21.67 -8.42
C ASN A 31 3.01 22.22 -6.99
N PHE A 32 1.93 22.79 -6.45
CA PHE A 32 1.94 23.34 -5.08
C PHE A 32 1.74 22.26 -4.02
N LEU A 33 1.17 21.10 -4.38
CA LEU A 33 0.65 20.11 -3.44
C LEU A 33 1.64 18.99 -3.12
N ASP A 34 2.60 18.75 -4.02
CA ASP A 34 3.75 17.87 -3.78
C ASP A 34 4.59 18.28 -2.54
N LYS A 35 4.40 19.52 -2.06
CA LYS A 35 5.04 20.03 -0.84
C LYS A 35 4.43 19.50 0.46
N TYR A 36 3.25 18.87 0.41
CA TYR A 36 2.51 18.46 1.59
C TYR A 36 2.30 16.95 1.61
N SER A 37 3.05 16.25 2.46
CA SER A 37 3.08 14.78 2.51
C SER A 37 1.76 14.13 2.97
N LYS A 38 0.86 14.91 3.59
CA LYS A 38 -0.43 14.43 4.10
C LYS A 38 -1.56 14.51 3.08
N ILE A 39 -1.33 15.17 1.95
CA ILE A 39 -2.35 15.28 0.90
C ILE A 39 -2.34 13.98 0.11
N ILE A 40 -3.43 13.22 0.21
CA ILE A 40 -3.59 11.94 -0.47
C ILE A 40 -3.95 12.15 -1.94
N GLY A 41 -4.74 13.20 -2.23
CA GLY A 41 -5.08 13.56 -3.60
C GLY A 41 -6.04 14.73 -3.70
N ILE A 42 -6.16 15.26 -4.91
CA ILE A 42 -7.25 16.16 -5.32
C ILE A 42 -8.20 15.39 -6.21
N PHE A 43 -9.48 15.50 -5.92
CA PHE A 43 -10.55 14.84 -6.62
C PHE A 43 -11.48 15.88 -7.23
N ASP A 44 -11.77 15.72 -8.52
CA ASP A 44 -12.78 16.48 -9.25
C ASP A 44 -14.11 15.71 -9.35
N GLN A 45 -14.05 14.39 -9.18
CA GLN A 45 -15.19 13.49 -9.10
C GLN A 45 -15.44 13.04 -7.66
N GLN A 46 -16.70 13.14 -7.24
CA GLN A 46 -17.14 12.76 -5.90
C GLN A 46 -16.96 11.25 -5.65
N ILE A 47 -17.13 10.43 -6.69
CA ILE A 47 -16.96 8.96 -6.62
C ILE A 47 -15.52 8.60 -6.27
N ASP A 48 -14.54 9.24 -6.93
CA ASP A 48 -13.12 8.94 -6.70
C ASP A 48 -12.64 9.46 -5.33
N LEU A 49 -13.20 10.58 -4.86
CA LEU A 49 -13.01 11.05 -3.49
C LEU A 49 -13.48 10.01 -2.47
N PHE A 50 -14.72 9.55 -2.57
CA PHE A 50 -15.28 8.58 -1.63
C PHE A 50 -14.50 7.28 -1.66
N ARG A 51 -14.17 6.77 -2.85
CA ARG A 51 -13.33 5.57 -2.99
C ARG A 51 -11.99 5.75 -2.28
N SER A 52 -11.33 6.89 -2.45
CA SER A 52 -10.04 7.14 -1.81
C SER A 52 -10.15 7.26 -0.29
N ILE A 53 -11.23 7.86 0.23
CA ILE A 53 -11.49 7.92 1.67
C ILE A 53 -11.72 6.52 2.23
N GLU A 54 -12.57 5.71 1.59
CA GLU A 54 -12.87 4.34 1.99
C GLU A 54 -11.59 3.49 1.99
N GLU A 55 -10.83 3.51 0.90
CA GLU A 55 -9.55 2.79 0.80
C GLU A 55 -8.61 3.19 1.94
N ASN A 56 -8.38 4.48 2.19
CA ASN A 56 -7.45 4.92 3.24
C ASN A 56 -7.97 4.62 4.65
N THR A 57 -9.28 4.66 4.86
CA THR A 57 -9.88 4.30 6.15
C THR A 57 -9.74 2.81 6.42
N ASP A 58 -10.00 1.97 5.42
CA ASP A 58 -9.81 0.51 5.52
C ASP A 58 -8.34 0.14 5.72
N LEU A 59 -7.40 0.83 5.05
CA LEU A 59 -5.97 0.68 5.29
C LEU A 59 -5.61 0.99 6.75
N ALA A 60 -6.10 2.10 7.29
CA ALA A 60 -5.82 2.51 8.66
C ALA A 60 -6.41 1.52 9.69
N ILE A 61 -7.64 1.05 9.47
CA ILE A 61 -8.30 0.06 10.33
C ILE A 61 -7.52 -1.26 10.31
N LYS A 62 -7.16 -1.77 9.12
CA LYS A 62 -6.42 -3.03 9.00
C LYS A 62 -5.01 -2.95 9.56
N GLN A 63 -4.34 -1.80 9.50
CA GLN A 63 -3.07 -1.58 10.20
C GLN A 63 -3.25 -1.68 11.72
N VAL A 64 -4.26 -1.00 12.27
CA VAL A 64 -4.57 -1.06 13.71
C VAL A 64 -4.93 -2.48 14.15
N GLU A 65 -5.74 -3.20 13.39
CA GLU A 65 -6.07 -4.60 13.65
C GLU A 65 -4.82 -5.48 13.59
N SER A 66 -3.97 -5.30 12.57
CA SER A 66 -2.66 -5.96 12.44
C SER A 66 -1.81 -5.77 13.70
N PHE A 67 -1.69 -4.54 14.22
CA PHE A 67 -0.95 -4.28 15.46
C PHE A 67 -1.58 -4.94 16.69
N LYS A 68 -2.92 -4.96 16.79
CA LYS A 68 -3.64 -5.68 17.86
C LYS A 68 -3.39 -7.20 17.85
N PHE A 69 -3.00 -7.79 16.73
CA PHE A 69 -2.59 -9.20 16.68
C PHE A 69 -1.20 -9.44 17.30
N TYR A 70 -0.28 -8.47 17.22
CA TYR A 70 1.09 -8.58 17.74
C TYR A 70 1.22 -8.27 19.24
N GLU A 71 0.27 -7.55 19.84
CA GLU A 71 0.18 -7.35 21.30
C GLU A 71 -0.32 -8.62 22.01
N LYS A 72 0.55 -9.64 22.03
CA LYS A 72 0.27 -11.03 22.40
C LYS A 72 0.04 -11.31 23.89
N ASN A 73 -0.26 -10.32 24.74
CA ASN A 73 -0.22 -10.52 26.20
C ASN A 73 -1.47 -10.15 26.99
N GLN A 74 -2.68 -10.19 26.43
CA GLN A 74 -3.87 -10.32 27.27
C GLN A 74 -5.17 -10.69 26.52
N LYS A 75 -5.82 -11.73 27.05
CA LYS A 75 -7.24 -12.14 26.94
C LYS A 75 -7.61 -13.15 25.84
N SER A 76 -8.06 -14.30 26.37
CA SER A 76 -8.38 -15.58 25.74
C SER A 76 -9.75 -15.65 25.05
N THR A 77 -10.44 -14.54 24.84
CA THR A 77 -11.77 -14.55 24.22
C THR A 77 -11.98 -13.24 23.49
N ARG A 78 -11.63 -13.21 22.20
CA ARG A 78 -12.08 -12.14 21.29
C ARG A 78 -13.41 -12.58 20.65
N GLU A 79 -14.27 -11.63 20.32
CA GLU A 79 -15.46 -11.91 19.50
C GLU A 79 -14.99 -12.18 18.05
N LEU A 80 -15.18 -13.43 17.62
CA LEU A 80 -14.48 -14.09 16.51
C LEU A 80 -15.25 -14.06 15.18
N SER A 81 -15.93 -12.97 14.80
CA SER A 81 -16.67 -12.97 13.51
C SER A 81 -15.93 -12.29 12.36
N LYS A 82 -15.35 -11.09 12.56
CA LYS A 82 -14.55 -10.38 11.54
C LYS A 82 -13.04 -10.54 11.73
N GLU A 83 -12.55 -10.39 12.96
CA GLU A 83 -11.11 -10.52 13.28
C GLU A 83 -10.57 -11.94 13.03
N SER A 84 -11.42 -12.97 13.15
CA SER A 84 -11.07 -14.34 12.76
C SER A 84 -10.97 -14.50 11.24
N GLY A 85 -11.83 -13.81 10.48
CA GLY A 85 -11.88 -13.87 9.03
C GLY A 85 -10.59 -13.39 8.38
N SER A 86 -10.12 -12.19 8.74
CA SER A 86 -8.86 -11.64 8.21
C SER A 86 -7.64 -12.44 8.64
N PHE A 87 -7.62 -12.97 9.87
CA PHE A 87 -6.55 -13.85 10.33
C PHE A 87 -6.52 -15.19 9.57
N LEU A 88 -7.68 -15.83 9.39
CA LEU A 88 -7.81 -17.06 8.62
C LEU A 88 -7.45 -16.82 7.15
N TRP A 89 -7.90 -15.71 6.56
CA TRP A 89 -7.53 -15.29 5.22
C TRP A 89 -6.02 -15.16 5.07
N LEU A 90 -5.35 -14.40 5.96
CA LEU A 90 -3.90 -14.21 5.89
C LEU A 90 -3.13 -15.53 6.05
N ARG A 91 -3.59 -16.40 6.95
CA ARG A 91 -3.00 -17.72 7.16
C ARG A 91 -3.14 -18.61 5.94
N LEU A 92 -4.35 -18.69 5.37
CA LEU A 92 -4.62 -19.46 4.15
C LEU A 92 -3.85 -18.89 2.96
N PHE A 93 -3.80 -17.56 2.83
CA PHE A 93 -3.04 -16.87 1.81
C PHE A 93 -1.55 -17.22 1.92
N LYS A 94 -0.96 -17.17 3.12
CA LYS A 94 0.43 -17.59 3.34
C LYS A 94 0.65 -19.05 2.96
N ASP A 95 -0.25 -19.95 3.36
CA ASP A 95 -0.15 -21.38 3.03
C ASP A 95 -0.26 -21.66 1.52
N ILE A 96 -1.04 -20.85 0.79
CA ILE A 96 -1.18 -20.94 -0.66
C ILE A 96 0.02 -20.33 -1.37
N VAL A 97 0.45 -19.12 -1.00
CA VAL A 97 1.50 -18.38 -1.69
C VAL A 97 2.83 -19.13 -1.65
N LEU A 98 3.13 -19.82 -0.54
CA LEU A 98 4.30 -20.68 -0.37
C LEU A 98 4.28 -21.94 -1.25
N LYS A 99 3.12 -22.33 -1.79
CA LYS A 99 2.97 -23.45 -2.73
C LYS A 99 2.93 -22.99 -4.19
N LEU A 100 2.82 -21.68 -4.44
CA LEU A 100 2.81 -21.15 -5.80
C LEU A 100 4.22 -21.15 -6.41
N PRO A 101 4.34 -21.13 -7.74
CA PRO A 101 5.63 -21.08 -8.41
C PRO A 101 6.45 -19.86 -8.01
N HIS A 102 7.63 -20.12 -7.45
CA HIS A 102 8.68 -19.15 -7.16
C HIS A 102 9.80 -19.36 -8.19
N ASP A 103 9.67 -18.71 -9.34
CA ASP A 103 10.54 -18.87 -10.50
C ASP A 103 10.68 -17.54 -11.25
N GLU A 104 11.52 -17.52 -12.28
CA GLU A 104 11.74 -16.31 -13.09
C GLU A 104 10.47 -15.84 -13.81
N GLN A 105 9.52 -16.72 -14.10
CA GLN A 105 8.25 -16.31 -14.68
C GLN A 105 7.44 -15.50 -13.67
N SER A 106 7.34 -15.96 -12.42
CA SER A 106 6.63 -15.21 -11.38
C SER A 106 7.32 -13.89 -11.04
N LYS A 107 8.66 -13.83 -11.11
CA LYS A 107 9.41 -12.56 -11.03
C LYS A 107 9.04 -11.62 -12.18
N GLN A 108 9.05 -12.11 -13.42
CA GLN A 108 8.78 -11.30 -14.60
C GLN A 108 7.34 -10.75 -14.60
N GLU A 109 6.35 -11.56 -14.22
CA GLU A 109 4.97 -11.12 -14.06
C GLU A 109 4.82 -9.99 -13.04
N MET A 110 5.55 -10.07 -11.91
CA MET A 110 5.56 -9.01 -10.90
C MET A 110 6.13 -7.72 -11.46
N ILE A 111 7.25 -7.81 -12.19
CA ILE A 111 7.92 -6.66 -12.80
C ILE A 111 7.04 -5.99 -13.86
N GLU A 112 6.37 -6.76 -14.69
CA GLU A 112 5.42 -6.25 -15.68
C GLU A 112 4.28 -5.49 -15.00
N LYS A 113 3.71 -6.06 -13.93
CA LYS A 113 2.65 -5.39 -13.19
C LYS A 113 3.12 -4.09 -12.54
N LEU A 114 4.33 -4.09 -11.98
CA LEU A 114 4.93 -2.88 -11.41
C LEU A 114 5.17 -1.80 -12.47
N ASN A 115 5.68 -2.17 -13.65
CA ASN A 115 5.86 -1.22 -14.75
C ASN A 115 4.54 -0.63 -15.25
N GLU A 116 3.47 -1.43 -15.29
CA GLU A 116 2.12 -0.96 -15.62
C GLU A 116 1.62 0.08 -14.59
N ILE A 117 1.74 -0.23 -13.30
CA ILE A 117 1.30 0.63 -12.20
C ILE A 117 2.07 1.97 -12.20
N TYR A 118 3.37 1.92 -12.46
CA TYR A 118 4.27 3.08 -12.41
C TYR A 118 4.62 3.64 -13.80
N ARG A 119 3.84 3.35 -14.84
CA ARG A 119 4.13 3.72 -16.24
C ARG A 119 4.49 5.20 -16.47
N ASN A 120 3.97 6.10 -15.65
CA ASN A 120 4.19 7.55 -15.75
C ASN A 120 5.16 8.08 -14.69
N ASN A 121 5.83 7.22 -13.92
CA ASN A 121 6.74 7.60 -12.85
C ASN A 121 8.16 7.09 -13.12
N ASN A 122 8.93 7.89 -13.87
CA ASN A 122 10.30 7.58 -14.27
C ASN A 122 11.23 7.21 -13.09
N ARG A 123 11.02 7.84 -11.93
CA ARG A 123 11.80 7.55 -10.73
C ARG A 123 11.54 6.12 -10.24
N GLN A 124 10.28 5.72 -10.16
CA GLN A 124 9.91 4.37 -9.72
C GLN A 124 10.30 3.32 -10.77
N LEU A 125 10.14 3.61 -12.07
CA LEU A 125 10.59 2.72 -13.15
C LEU A 125 12.09 2.42 -13.07
N LYS A 126 12.93 3.40 -12.73
CA LYS A 126 14.37 3.18 -12.50
C LYS A 126 14.61 2.23 -11.32
N LEU A 127 13.91 2.41 -10.21
CA LEU A 127 14.02 1.53 -9.04
C LEU A 127 13.55 0.11 -9.33
N ILE A 128 12.49 -0.05 -10.13
CA ILE A 128 12.00 -1.35 -10.61
C ILE A 128 13.06 -2.02 -11.50
N GLY A 129 13.72 -1.26 -12.36
CA GLY A 129 14.84 -1.75 -13.17
C GLY A 129 16.01 -2.26 -12.32
N ASN A 130 16.39 -1.52 -11.28
CA ASN A 130 17.41 -1.95 -10.33
C ASN A 130 16.98 -3.24 -9.62
N PHE A 131 15.74 -3.31 -9.11
CA PHE A 131 15.22 -4.52 -8.49
C PHE A 131 15.27 -5.71 -9.45
N LYS A 132 14.88 -5.55 -10.72
CA LYS A 132 14.92 -6.63 -11.70
C LYS A 132 16.31 -7.28 -11.79
N ASN A 133 17.35 -6.45 -11.81
CA ASN A 133 18.74 -6.85 -12.06
C ASN A 133 19.51 -7.25 -10.80
N GLU A 134 19.23 -6.61 -9.67
CA GLU A 134 20.06 -6.69 -8.46
C GLU A 134 19.39 -7.47 -7.33
N TYR A 135 18.07 -7.71 -7.39
CA TYR A 135 17.34 -8.38 -6.32
C TYR A 135 17.80 -9.84 -6.13
N LYS A 136 18.00 -10.20 -4.86
CA LYS A 136 18.19 -11.56 -4.38
C LYS A 136 17.21 -11.85 -3.25
N SER A 137 16.76 -13.10 -3.16
CA SER A 137 15.81 -13.55 -2.13
C SER A 137 16.28 -13.29 -0.69
N GLU A 138 17.59 -13.33 -0.43
CA GLU A 138 18.19 -13.03 0.87
C GLU A 138 18.02 -11.57 1.32
N ASP A 139 17.80 -10.65 0.36
CA ASP A 139 17.67 -9.21 0.61
C ASP A 139 16.18 -8.77 0.68
N ALA A 140 15.23 -9.70 0.70
CA ALA A 140 13.79 -9.42 0.61
C ALA A 140 13.32 -8.35 1.61
N ILE A 141 13.74 -8.47 2.88
CA ILE A 141 13.37 -7.51 3.93
C ILE A 141 13.96 -6.12 3.65
N GLN A 142 15.21 -6.05 3.18
CA GLN A 142 15.87 -4.78 2.85
C GLN A 142 15.19 -4.09 1.67
N TRP A 143 14.82 -4.84 0.63
CA TRP A 143 14.08 -4.31 -0.51
C TRP A 143 12.67 -3.86 -0.12
N TYR A 144 11.98 -4.62 0.73
CA TYR A 144 10.64 -4.28 1.21
C TYR A 144 10.63 -2.98 2.03
N THR A 145 11.62 -2.82 2.92
CA THR A 145 11.70 -1.66 3.82
C THR A 145 12.35 -0.44 3.17
N GLY A 146 13.26 -0.66 2.20
CA GLY A 146 14.05 0.39 1.57
C GLY A 146 13.45 0.98 0.28
N GLN A 147 12.52 0.28 -0.38
CA GLN A 147 11.94 0.75 -1.64
C GLN A 147 10.46 1.13 -1.53
N PRO A 148 10.11 2.40 -1.83
CA PRO A 148 8.73 2.87 -1.73
C PRO A 148 7.73 2.08 -2.58
N PHE A 149 8.13 1.58 -3.76
CA PHE A 149 7.21 0.89 -4.66
C PHE A 149 6.79 -0.49 -4.14
N LEU A 150 7.71 -1.28 -3.57
CA LEU A 150 7.39 -2.59 -3.00
C LEU A 150 6.53 -2.43 -1.76
N TYR A 151 6.98 -1.57 -0.83
CA TYR A 151 6.25 -1.29 0.40
C TYR A 151 4.81 -0.85 0.11
N LYS A 152 4.63 0.15 -0.76
CA LYS A 152 3.31 0.72 -1.04
C LYS A 152 2.39 -0.29 -1.71
N GLN A 153 2.85 -0.97 -2.76
CA GLN A 153 1.99 -1.87 -3.52
C GLN A 153 1.65 -3.14 -2.74
N LEU A 154 2.61 -3.70 -2.02
CA LEU A 154 2.37 -4.92 -1.26
C LEU A 154 1.48 -4.67 -0.04
N ASN A 155 1.70 -3.59 0.73
CA ASN A 155 0.82 -3.27 1.85
C ASN A 155 -0.59 -2.95 1.39
N ARG A 156 -0.73 -2.21 0.27
CA ARG A 156 -2.04 -1.97 -0.31
C ARG A 156 -2.73 -3.29 -0.65
N ALA A 157 -2.05 -4.18 -1.38
CA ALA A 157 -2.62 -5.47 -1.81
C ALA A 157 -3.04 -6.35 -0.62
N LEU A 158 -2.21 -6.41 0.44
CA LEU A 158 -2.51 -7.15 1.66
C LEU A 158 -3.70 -6.56 2.40
N CYS A 159 -3.77 -5.24 2.51
CA CYS A 159 -4.87 -4.58 3.19
C CYS A 159 -6.16 -4.62 2.36
N THR A 160 -6.12 -4.55 1.04
CA THR A 160 -7.36 -4.65 0.22
C THR A 160 -7.74 -6.09 -0.11
N GLU A 161 -6.94 -7.07 0.34
CA GLU A 161 -7.10 -8.48 -0.01
C GLU A 161 -7.19 -8.70 -1.53
N ASP A 162 -6.41 -7.90 -2.29
CA ASP A 162 -6.39 -7.93 -3.76
C ASP A 162 -5.68 -9.21 -4.23
N ILE A 163 -6.44 -10.28 -4.40
CA ILE A 163 -5.93 -11.62 -4.72
C ILE A 163 -5.14 -11.60 -6.04
N GLU A 164 -5.59 -10.84 -7.04
CA GLU A 164 -4.90 -10.76 -8.34
C GLU A 164 -3.53 -10.11 -8.19
N LEU A 165 -3.46 -8.97 -7.48
CA LEU A 165 -2.19 -8.28 -7.24
C LEU A 165 -1.27 -9.10 -6.33
N LEU A 166 -1.81 -9.73 -5.28
CA LEU A 166 -1.06 -10.62 -4.41
C LEU A 166 -0.50 -11.83 -5.17
N TYR A 167 -1.27 -12.41 -6.09
CA TYR A 167 -0.80 -13.48 -6.98
C TYR A 167 0.34 -13.00 -7.90
N LYS A 168 0.25 -11.77 -8.43
CA LYS A 168 1.34 -11.19 -9.23
C LYS A 168 2.59 -10.92 -8.39
N PHE A 169 2.44 -10.65 -7.10
CA PHE A 169 3.54 -10.40 -6.16
C PHE A 169 4.05 -11.69 -5.49
N ARG A 170 3.53 -12.87 -5.84
CA ARG A 170 3.87 -14.16 -5.21
C ARG A 170 5.37 -14.43 -5.13
N TYR A 171 6.14 -14.00 -6.13
CA TYR A 171 7.60 -14.17 -6.14
C TYR A 171 8.25 -13.51 -4.91
N PHE A 172 7.94 -12.23 -4.69
CA PHE A 172 8.51 -11.46 -3.59
C PHE A 172 7.90 -11.80 -2.23
N ILE A 173 6.60 -12.11 -2.19
CA ILE A 173 5.90 -12.51 -0.95
C ILE A 173 6.45 -13.84 -0.42
N SER A 174 6.74 -14.80 -1.30
CA SER A 174 7.33 -16.08 -0.90
C SER A 174 8.72 -15.88 -0.28
N ASP A 175 9.51 -14.93 -0.78
CA ASP A 175 10.80 -14.60 -0.16
C ASP A 175 10.68 -13.90 1.19
N LEU A 176 9.67 -13.03 1.35
CA LEU A 176 9.37 -12.39 2.64
C LEU A 176 8.79 -13.37 3.70
N SER A 177 8.26 -14.50 3.24
CA SER A 177 7.54 -15.47 4.09
C SER A 177 8.39 -16.65 4.54
N LYS A 178 9.65 -16.73 4.07
CA LYS A 178 10.68 -17.67 4.52
C LYS A 178 11.20 -17.28 5.90
#